data_AF-A0A835TQJ4-F1
#
_entry.id   AF-A0A835TQJ4-F1
#
_cell.length_a   1.000
_cell.length_b   1.000
_cell.length_c   1.000
_cell.angle_alpha   90.00
_cell.angle_beta   90.00
_cell.angle_gamma   90.00
#
_symmetry.space_group_name_H-M   'P 1'
#
loop_
_entity.id
_entity.type
_entity.pdbx_description
1 polymer ?
#
loop_
_entity_poly.entity_id
_entity_poly.type
_entity_poly.pdbx_seq_one_letter_code
_entity_poly.pdbx_strand_id
1 'polypeptide(L)'
;MDIPWTQYNMARLRLGLEASVYPANIVHVTELHDKQVFDTICPLLVKICAFSRAGAPAGEFSGFQYSTSSNLIVSAAHMVGFSGLPPGSAPRAEVFKARYADGFEEEVEVLNSAANQQPDIVILRGSRPAPCPLVGAHCNAGDTVYALGFSPHSTSPCFSKGIVSCSKIGSIAITAHTGNGYSGGPVVNIRGQLVGVIRGSLGAMVLQVDVTPAEHVHVLLLQSRQPGLG
;
A
#
# COMPACT_ATOMS: atom_id res chain seq x y z
N MET A 1 15.65 4.30 -19.18
CA MET A 1 14.34 4.45 -19.84
C MET A 1 13.49 5.24 -18.87
N ASP A 2 13.33 6.53 -19.13
CA ASP A 2 12.57 7.42 -18.26
C ASP A 2 11.08 7.20 -18.49
N ILE A 3 10.36 6.82 -17.43
CA ILE A 3 8.91 6.70 -17.45
C ILE A 3 8.35 8.11 -17.27
N PRO A 4 7.46 8.60 -18.17
CA PRO A 4 6.94 9.95 -18.07
C PRO A 4 5.97 10.04 -16.90
N TRP A 5 6.30 10.90 -15.92
CA TRP A 5 5.45 11.21 -14.79
C TRP A 5 4.23 12.01 -15.26
N THR A 6 3.06 11.55 -14.85
CA THR A 6 1.74 12.12 -15.13
C THR A 6 1.62 13.58 -14.64
N GLN A 7 1.13 14.45 -15.52
CA GLN A 7 0.93 15.89 -15.31
C GLN A 7 0.00 16.21 -14.12
N TYR A 8 0.48 16.99 -13.15
CA TYR A 8 -0.34 17.59 -12.10
C TYR A 8 -0.82 18.99 -12.50
N ASN A 9 -2.11 19.28 -12.28
CA ASN A 9 -2.74 20.58 -12.52
C ASN A 9 -3.00 21.26 -11.16
N MET A 10 -2.29 22.35 -10.83
CA MET A 10 -2.45 23.07 -9.56
C MET A 10 -2.66 24.57 -9.80
N ALA A 11 -3.83 25.07 -9.43
CA ALA A 11 -4.19 26.49 -9.49
C ALA A 11 -3.54 27.31 -8.35
N ARG A 12 -3.21 28.57 -8.67
CA ARG A 12 -2.41 29.51 -7.86
C ARG A 12 -3.12 29.99 -6.59
N LEU A 13 -2.41 29.97 -5.46
CA LEU A 13 -2.68 30.80 -4.28
C LEU A 13 -1.52 31.79 -4.10
N ARG A 14 -1.82 33.11 -4.18
CA ARG A 14 -0.87 34.18 -3.87
C ARG A 14 -1.02 34.54 -2.39
N LEU A 15 0.00 34.27 -1.59
CA LEU A 15 0.16 34.83 -0.24
C LEU A 15 1.35 35.78 -0.26
N GLY A 16 1.10 37.02 0.16
CA GLY A 16 2.10 38.09 0.20
C GLY A 16 3.02 37.92 1.40
N LEU A 17 4.29 37.64 1.13
CA LEU A 17 5.42 37.89 2.01
C LEU A 17 6.69 37.97 1.16
N GLU A 18 7.50 39.00 1.40
CA GLU A 18 8.68 39.39 0.62
C GLU A 18 9.87 38.42 0.80
N ALA A 19 9.69 37.20 0.32
CA ALA A 19 10.76 36.39 -0.24
C ALA A 19 10.22 35.94 -1.59
N SER A 20 10.85 36.36 -2.71
CA SER A 20 10.46 35.90 -4.04
C SER A 20 10.83 34.43 -4.20
N VAL A 21 10.10 33.55 -3.53
CA VAL A 21 10.16 32.12 -3.77
C VAL A 21 9.46 31.88 -5.11
N TYR A 22 10.26 31.64 -6.14
CA TYR A 22 9.73 31.31 -7.45
C TYR A 22 8.89 30.03 -7.33
N PRO A 23 7.60 30.04 -7.72
CA PRO A 23 6.73 28.88 -7.61
C PRO A 23 7.31 27.61 -8.28
N ALA A 24 8.08 27.78 -9.35
CA ALA A 24 8.78 26.69 -10.02
C ALA A 24 9.76 25.94 -9.11
N ASN A 25 10.42 26.63 -8.18
CA ASN A 25 11.36 26.01 -7.25
C ASN A 25 10.63 25.14 -6.21
N ILE A 26 9.45 25.57 -5.75
CA ILE A 26 8.64 24.80 -4.78
C ILE A 26 8.11 23.52 -5.42
N VAL A 27 7.59 23.61 -6.65
CA VAL A 27 7.10 22.45 -7.40
C VAL A 27 8.22 21.43 -7.58
N HIS A 28 9.40 21.88 -8.02
CA HIS A 28 10.54 21.00 -8.23
C HIS A 28 11.02 20.32 -6.93
N VAL A 29 11.10 21.04 -5.82
CA VAL A 29 11.47 20.48 -4.51
C VAL A 29 10.44 19.44 -4.05
N THR A 30 9.16 19.70 -4.29
CA THR A 30 8.08 18.77 -3.94
C THR A 30 8.14 17.50 -4.79
N GLU A 31 8.37 17.61 -6.10
CA GLU A 31 8.53 16.45 -6.99
C GLU A 31 9.76 15.61 -6.62
N LEU A 32 10.89 16.26 -6.32
CA LEU A 32 12.09 15.57 -5.87
C LEU A 32 11.85 14.81 -4.57
N HIS A 33 11.11 15.43 -3.64
CA HIS A 33 10.75 14.79 -2.38
C HIS A 33 9.79 13.61 -2.59
N ASP A 34 8.75 13.77 -3.42
CA ASP A 34 7.79 12.71 -3.75
C ASP A 34 8.53 11.51 -4.39
N LYS A 35 9.48 11.78 -5.29
CA LYS A 35 10.36 10.76 -5.88
C LYS A 35 11.22 10.06 -4.83
N GLN A 36 11.80 10.79 -3.88
CA GLN A 36 12.60 10.19 -2.81
C GLN A 36 11.77 9.23 -1.95
N VAL A 37 10.52 9.61 -1.61
CA VAL A 37 9.60 8.72 -0.88
C VAL A 37 9.31 7.47 -1.71
N PHE A 38 9.00 7.62 -3.01
CA PHE A 38 8.77 6.47 -3.89
C PHE A 38 9.99 5.54 -3.96
N ASP A 39 11.18 6.08 -4.23
CA ASP A 39 12.42 5.30 -4.36
C ASP A 39 12.77 4.55 -3.07
N THR A 40 12.43 5.13 -1.91
CA THR A 40 12.65 4.51 -0.59
C THR A 40 11.72 3.33 -0.36
N ILE A 41 10.45 3.44 -0.76
CA ILE A 41 9.43 2.41 -0.48
C ILE A 41 9.35 1.35 -1.57
N CYS A 42 9.66 1.68 -2.82
CA CYS A 42 9.55 0.78 -3.96
C CYS A 42 10.23 -0.60 -3.74
N PRO A 43 11.44 -0.68 -3.15
CA PRO A 43 12.10 -1.96 -2.88
C PRO A 43 11.35 -2.87 -1.87
N LEU A 44 10.46 -2.29 -1.05
CA LEU A 44 9.67 -3.01 -0.07
C LEU A 44 8.37 -3.56 -0.65
N LEU A 45 7.95 -3.08 -1.82
CA LEU A 45 6.68 -3.47 -2.43
C LEU A 45 6.74 -4.89 -2.98
N VAL A 46 5.64 -5.60 -2.79
CA VAL A 46 5.45 -6.95 -3.29
C VAL A 46 4.11 -7.02 -4.03
N LYS A 47 4.12 -7.50 -5.26
CA LYS A 47 2.90 -7.84 -5.97
C LYS A 47 2.48 -9.25 -5.59
N ILE A 48 1.22 -9.45 -5.25
CA ILE A 48 0.68 -10.75 -4.86
C ILE A 48 -0.30 -11.22 -5.94
N CYS A 49 0.02 -12.33 -6.57
CA CYS A 49 -0.84 -13.00 -7.54
C CYS A 49 -1.53 -14.19 -6.86
N ALA A 50 -2.86 -14.18 -6.85
CA ALA A 50 -3.67 -15.24 -6.27
C ALA A 50 -4.19 -16.17 -7.36
N PHE A 51 -4.20 -17.46 -7.07
CA PHE A 51 -4.64 -18.53 -7.96
C PHE A 51 -5.57 -19.50 -7.21
N SER A 52 -6.40 -20.21 -7.96
CA SER A 52 -7.10 -21.39 -7.44
C SER A 52 -6.13 -22.56 -7.28
N ARG A 53 -6.57 -23.61 -6.58
CA ARG A 53 -5.80 -24.86 -6.48
C ARG A 53 -5.53 -25.53 -7.83
N ALA A 54 -6.37 -25.28 -8.83
CA ALA A 54 -6.18 -25.75 -10.20
C ALA A 54 -5.22 -24.87 -11.02
N GLY A 55 -4.67 -23.80 -10.43
CA GLY A 55 -3.74 -22.88 -11.08
C GLY A 55 -4.41 -21.77 -11.90
N ALA A 56 -5.74 -21.64 -11.86
CA ALA A 56 -6.43 -20.56 -12.56
C ALA A 56 -6.25 -19.23 -11.82
N PRO A 57 -6.02 -18.10 -12.50
CA PRO A 57 -5.87 -16.80 -11.84
C PRO A 57 -7.17 -16.40 -11.13
N ALA A 58 -7.04 -15.95 -9.88
CA ALA A 58 -8.16 -15.52 -9.02
C ALA A 58 -8.15 -14.00 -8.79
N GLY A 59 -6.97 -13.38 -8.69
CA GLY A 59 -6.84 -11.94 -8.49
C GLY A 59 -5.40 -11.48 -8.35
N GLU A 60 -5.20 -10.17 -8.41
CA GLU A 60 -3.91 -9.51 -8.18
C GLU A 60 -4.08 -8.48 -7.06
N PHE A 61 -3.11 -8.43 -6.15
CA PHE A 61 -3.11 -7.61 -4.93
C PHE A 61 -1.72 -7.02 -4.70
N SER A 62 -1.63 -6.15 -3.71
CA SER A 62 -0.38 -5.54 -3.27
C SER A 62 -0.05 -5.99 -1.86
N GLY A 63 1.22 -5.96 -1.53
CA GLY A 63 1.74 -6.18 -0.19
C GLY A 63 3.08 -5.47 -0.03
N PHE A 64 3.66 -5.59 1.15
CA PHE A 64 4.98 -5.03 1.43
C PHE A 64 5.71 -5.83 2.50
N GLN A 65 7.04 -5.81 2.41
CA GLN A 65 7.93 -6.26 3.48
C GLN A 65 8.20 -5.10 4.44
N TYR A 66 8.43 -5.40 5.71
CA TYR A 66 8.60 -4.34 6.74
C TYR A 66 9.80 -4.55 7.67
N SER A 67 10.37 -5.76 7.73
CA SER A 67 11.43 -6.09 8.67
C SER A 67 12.63 -6.73 7.96
N THR A 68 13.83 -6.32 8.35
CA THR A 68 15.09 -6.91 7.87
C THR A 68 15.42 -8.23 8.57
N SER A 69 14.72 -8.56 9.66
CA SER A 69 14.93 -9.78 10.46
C SER A 69 13.87 -10.85 10.26
N SER A 70 12.83 -10.59 9.46
CA SER A 70 11.79 -11.57 9.15
C SER A 70 11.46 -11.56 7.66
N ASN A 71 11.08 -12.72 7.13
CA ASN A 71 10.71 -12.95 5.74
C ASN A 71 9.21 -12.80 5.49
N LEU A 72 8.59 -11.82 6.15
CA LEU A 72 7.15 -11.64 6.16
C LEU A 72 6.71 -10.55 5.19
N ILE A 73 5.52 -10.77 4.63
CA ILE A 73 4.84 -9.81 3.78
C ILE A 73 3.48 -9.51 4.44
N VAL A 74 3.15 -8.23 4.53
CA VAL A 74 1.84 -7.75 5.00
C VAL A 74 0.99 -7.40 3.79
N SER A 75 -0.28 -7.79 3.81
CA SER A 75 -1.27 -7.46 2.78
C SER A 75 -2.68 -7.39 3.38
N ALA A 76 -3.72 -7.26 2.56
CA ALA A 76 -5.11 -7.21 2.98
C ALA A 76 -5.72 -8.63 3.07
N ALA A 77 -6.48 -8.91 4.13
CA ALA A 77 -7.00 -10.25 4.40
C ALA A 77 -8.07 -10.72 3.42
N HIS A 78 -8.89 -9.80 2.89
CA HIS A 78 -9.96 -10.13 1.94
C HIS A 78 -9.45 -10.75 0.63
N MET A 79 -8.13 -10.70 0.35
CA MET A 79 -7.54 -11.45 -0.77
C MET A 79 -7.66 -12.97 -0.57
N VAL A 80 -7.70 -13.43 0.68
CA VAL A 80 -7.79 -14.85 1.01
C VAL A 80 -9.22 -15.33 0.78
N GLY A 81 -9.39 -16.24 -0.18
CA GLY A 81 -10.72 -16.67 -0.61
C GLY A 81 -11.45 -15.68 -1.53
N PHE A 82 -10.78 -14.63 -2.00
CA PHE A 82 -11.31 -13.74 -3.04
C PHE A 82 -11.78 -14.55 -4.25
N SER A 83 -12.93 -14.17 -4.81
CA SER A 83 -13.56 -14.86 -5.94
C SER A 83 -14.16 -13.88 -6.95
N GLY A 84 -13.50 -12.72 -7.13
CA GLY A 84 -13.91 -11.69 -8.07
C GLY A 84 -14.91 -10.68 -7.51
N LEU A 85 -15.24 -9.69 -8.34
CA LEU A 85 -16.24 -8.66 -8.07
C LEU A 85 -17.25 -8.66 -9.23
N PRO A 86 -18.52 -9.10 -9.01
CA PRO A 86 -19.10 -9.56 -7.74
C PRO A 86 -18.51 -10.90 -7.25
N PRO A 87 -18.68 -11.25 -5.96
CA PRO A 87 -18.21 -12.54 -5.42
C PRO A 87 -18.71 -13.74 -6.24
N GLY A 88 -17.83 -14.70 -6.51
CA GLY A 88 -18.10 -15.88 -7.35
C GLY A 88 -17.92 -15.66 -8.86
N SER A 89 -17.56 -14.45 -9.31
CA SER A 89 -17.25 -14.17 -10.72
C SER A 89 -15.89 -14.71 -11.19
N ALA A 90 -15.01 -15.08 -10.25
CA ALA A 90 -13.71 -15.68 -10.51
C ALA A 90 -13.47 -16.91 -9.61
N PRO A 91 -12.51 -17.79 -9.97
CA PRO A 91 -12.08 -18.87 -9.10
C PRO A 91 -11.66 -18.36 -7.72
N ARG A 92 -11.83 -19.18 -6.68
CA ARG A 92 -11.43 -18.84 -5.32
C ARG A 92 -9.89 -18.77 -5.21
N ALA A 93 -9.39 -17.70 -4.60
CA ALA A 93 -7.98 -17.54 -4.25
C ALA A 93 -7.59 -18.51 -3.12
N GLU A 94 -6.71 -19.45 -3.43
CA GLU A 94 -6.21 -20.49 -2.52
C GLU A 94 -4.68 -20.60 -2.49
N VAL A 95 -4.01 -20.27 -3.59
CA VAL A 95 -2.55 -20.32 -3.74
C VAL A 95 -2.03 -18.92 -4.07
N PHE A 96 -0.93 -18.50 -3.47
CA PHE A 96 -0.41 -17.13 -3.59
C PHE A 96 1.04 -17.14 -4.05
N LYS A 97 1.35 -16.28 -5.02
CA LYS A 97 2.73 -16.01 -5.45
C LYS A 97 3.08 -14.55 -5.20
N ALA A 98 4.24 -14.33 -4.61
CA ALA A 98 4.82 -13.00 -4.43
C ALA A 98 5.79 -12.70 -5.57
N ARG A 99 5.72 -11.49 -6.11
CA ARG A 99 6.72 -10.91 -7.01
C ARG A 99 7.32 -9.67 -6.36
N TYR A 100 8.63 -9.68 -6.16
CA TYR A 100 9.38 -8.60 -5.53
C TYR A 100 9.80 -7.54 -6.55
N ALA A 101 10.28 -6.39 -6.05
CA ALA A 101 10.70 -5.25 -6.87
C ALA A 101 11.82 -5.59 -7.88
N ASP A 102 12.68 -6.56 -7.56
CA ASP A 102 13.75 -7.04 -8.45
C ASP A 102 13.29 -8.11 -9.46
N GLY A 103 12.00 -8.45 -9.45
CA GLY A 103 11.40 -9.44 -10.35
C GLY A 103 11.52 -10.88 -9.88
N PHE A 104 12.13 -11.16 -8.72
CA PHE A 104 12.07 -12.49 -8.12
C PHE A 104 10.62 -12.89 -7.83
N GLU A 105 10.26 -14.14 -8.11
CA GLU A 105 8.92 -14.69 -7.87
C GLU A 105 9.00 -15.98 -7.06
N GLU A 106 8.11 -16.14 -6.08
CA GLU A 106 8.00 -17.37 -5.29
C GLU A 106 6.56 -17.63 -4.83
N GLU A 107 6.26 -18.88 -4.50
CA GLU A 107 5.04 -19.21 -3.75
C GLU A 107 5.20 -18.81 -2.29
N VAL A 108 4.14 -18.26 -1.70
CA VAL A 108 4.15 -17.77 -0.31
C VAL A 108 3.06 -18.43 0.51
N GLU A 109 3.37 -18.69 1.77
CA GLU A 109 2.45 -19.33 2.71
C GLU A 109 1.63 -18.28 3.47
N VAL A 110 0.33 -18.52 3.63
CA VAL A 110 -0.54 -17.71 4.50
C VAL A 110 -0.34 -18.17 5.95
N LEU A 111 0.31 -17.36 6.78
CA LEU A 111 0.55 -17.71 8.20
C LEU A 111 -0.64 -17.38 9.09
N ASN A 112 -1.22 -16.22 8.86
CA ASN A 112 -2.34 -15.73 9.63
C ASN A 112 -3.24 -14.91 8.71
N SER A 113 -4.53 -15.26 8.67
CA SER A 113 -5.53 -14.50 7.92
C SER A 113 -6.72 -14.24 8.81
N ALA A 114 -7.03 -12.96 8.99
CA ALA A 114 -8.24 -12.47 9.62
C ALA A 114 -9.30 -12.17 8.53
N ALA A 115 -9.57 -13.11 7.62
CA ALA A 115 -10.39 -12.88 6.41
C ALA A 115 -11.82 -12.35 6.68
N ASN A 116 -12.28 -12.37 7.94
CA ASN A 116 -13.56 -11.81 8.40
C ASN A 116 -13.44 -11.02 9.71
N GLN A 117 -12.22 -10.67 10.16
CA GLN A 117 -12.00 -9.96 11.43
C GLN A 117 -11.34 -8.61 11.16
N GLN A 118 -11.78 -7.58 11.88
CA GLN A 118 -11.01 -6.34 11.94
C GLN A 118 -9.75 -6.60 12.78
N PRO A 119 -8.55 -6.24 12.30
CA PRO A 119 -8.26 -5.53 11.06
C PRO A 119 -8.15 -6.45 9.82
N ASP A 120 -8.56 -5.95 8.64
CA ASP A 120 -8.43 -6.61 7.33
C ASP A 120 -6.95 -6.70 6.89
N ILE A 121 -6.18 -7.57 7.54
CA ILE A 121 -4.75 -7.78 7.35
C ILE A 121 -4.43 -9.27 7.34
N VAL A 122 -3.54 -9.66 6.43
CA VAL A 122 -2.97 -11.01 6.32
C VAL A 122 -1.46 -10.94 6.39
N ILE A 123 -0.86 -11.95 7.02
CA ILE A 123 0.59 -12.14 7.09
C ILE A 123 0.93 -13.33 6.21
N LEU A 124 1.77 -13.09 5.20
CA LEU A 124 2.35 -14.12 4.35
C LEU A 124 3.81 -14.36 4.71
N ARG A 125 4.32 -15.55 4.44
CA ARG A 125 5.73 -15.94 4.57
C ARG A 125 6.32 -16.22 3.20
N GLY A 126 7.34 -15.45 2.82
CA GLY A 126 8.21 -15.73 1.68
C GLY A 126 9.57 -16.27 2.12
N SER A 127 10.60 -16.13 1.29
CA SER A 127 11.97 -16.53 1.62
C SER A 127 12.90 -15.36 1.94
N ARG A 128 12.49 -14.13 1.62
CA ARG A 128 13.36 -12.94 1.70
C ARG A 128 12.89 -11.96 2.78
N PRO A 129 13.82 -11.37 3.56
CA PRO A 129 13.49 -10.24 4.42
C PRO A 129 13.38 -8.94 3.63
N ALA A 130 12.88 -7.89 4.29
CA ALA A 130 12.88 -6.55 3.72
C ALA A 130 14.32 -6.05 3.51
N PRO A 131 14.63 -5.32 2.42
CA PRO A 131 15.94 -4.69 2.21
C PRO A 131 16.23 -3.56 3.23
N CYS A 132 15.20 -2.93 3.78
CA CYS A 132 15.28 -1.93 4.84
C CYS A 132 14.06 -2.05 5.77
N PRO A 133 14.16 -1.60 7.04
CA PRO A 133 13.03 -1.64 7.96
C PRO A 133 12.00 -0.56 7.60
N LEU A 134 10.72 -0.90 7.73
CA LEU A 134 9.61 0.03 7.60
C LEU A 134 9.05 0.35 8.99
N VAL A 135 9.11 1.63 9.35
CA VAL A 135 8.72 2.15 10.67
C VAL A 135 7.26 2.58 10.64
N GLY A 136 6.53 2.31 11.72
CA GLY A 136 5.14 2.74 11.88
C GLY A 136 5.05 4.21 12.28
N ALA A 137 4.00 4.90 11.86
CA ALA A 137 3.72 6.26 12.29
C ALA A 137 2.21 6.51 12.44
N HIS A 138 1.87 7.39 13.37
CA HIS A 138 0.53 7.97 13.43
C HIS A 138 0.36 9.03 12.34
N CYS A 139 -0.90 9.30 11.98
CA CYS A 139 -1.28 10.40 11.10
C CYS A 139 -2.56 11.08 11.59
N ASN A 140 -2.70 12.36 11.27
CA ASN A 140 -3.85 13.19 11.56
C ASN A 140 -4.56 13.61 10.27
N ALA A 141 -5.83 14.02 10.39
CA ALA A 141 -6.54 14.63 9.27
C ALA A 141 -5.77 15.86 8.74
N GLY A 142 -5.63 15.95 7.42
CA GLY A 142 -4.83 16.97 6.73
C GLY A 142 -3.39 16.55 6.42
N ASP A 143 -2.86 15.47 7.03
CA ASP A 143 -1.51 15.00 6.74
C ASP A 143 -1.40 14.53 5.28
N THR A 144 -0.27 14.86 4.64
CA THR A 144 0.06 14.34 3.31
C THR A 144 0.47 12.87 3.39
N VAL A 145 -0.09 12.06 2.50
CA VAL A 145 0.15 10.62 2.42
C VAL A 145 0.34 10.17 0.98
N TYR A 146 1.00 9.03 0.84
CA TYR A 146 1.21 8.36 -0.44
C TYR A 146 0.71 6.93 -0.35
N ALA A 147 -0.16 6.56 -1.30
CA ALA A 147 -0.64 5.20 -1.48
C ALA A 147 0.20 4.52 -2.56
N LEU A 148 0.73 3.33 -2.25
CA LEU A 148 1.53 2.55 -3.17
C LEU A 148 0.90 1.18 -3.39
N GLY A 149 1.03 0.65 -4.60
CA GLY A 149 0.51 -0.67 -4.94
C GLY A 149 0.77 -1.00 -6.40
N PHE A 150 0.08 -2.03 -6.90
CA PHE A 150 0.16 -2.47 -8.27
C PHE A 150 -1.21 -2.37 -8.93
N SER A 151 -1.23 -1.84 -10.16
CA SER A 151 -2.41 -1.97 -11.01
C SER A 151 -2.48 -3.40 -11.58
N PRO A 152 -3.67 -3.92 -11.92
CA PRO A 152 -3.80 -5.24 -12.51
C PRO A 152 -3.02 -5.28 -13.83
N HIS A 153 -2.37 -6.40 -14.12
CA HIS A 153 -1.54 -6.60 -15.31
C HIS A 153 -0.26 -5.74 -15.39
N SER A 154 -0.07 -4.76 -14.51
CA SER A 154 1.19 -4.00 -14.41
C SER A 154 2.16 -4.70 -13.47
N THR A 155 3.42 -4.81 -13.88
CA THR A 155 4.52 -5.24 -13.00
C THR A 155 5.22 -4.04 -12.36
N SER A 156 4.97 -2.83 -12.86
CA SER A 156 5.51 -1.60 -12.29
C SER A 156 4.62 -1.14 -11.15
N PRO A 157 5.21 -0.80 -9.98
CA PRO A 157 4.46 -0.22 -8.89
C PRO A 157 3.92 1.15 -9.29
N CYS A 158 2.78 1.47 -8.72
CA CYS A 158 2.09 2.72 -8.91
C CYS A 158 2.09 3.53 -7.60
N PHE A 159 2.04 4.84 -7.72
CA PHE A 159 2.21 5.79 -6.63
C PHE A 159 1.20 6.91 -6.77
N SER A 160 0.42 7.16 -5.71
CA SER A 160 -0.53 8.26 -5.68
C SER A 160 -0.37 9.08 -4.41
N LYS A 161 -0.32 10.40 -4.58
CA LYS A 161 -0.32 11.36 -3.48
C LYS A 161 -1.75 11.73 -3.09
N GLY A 162 -1.96 12.02 -1.81
CA GLY A 162 -3.23 12.53 -1.29
C GLY A 162 -3.07 13.09 0.12
N ILE A 163 -4.20 13.27 0.80
CA ILE A 163 -4.24 13.66 2.21
C ILE A 163 -5.10 12.68 3.02
N VAL A 164 -4.88 12.64 4.32
CA VAL A 164 -5.81 12.04 5.26
C VAL A 164 -7.06 12.91 5.35
N SER A 165 -8.19 12.39 4.89
CA SER A 165 -9.48 13.10 4.95
C SER A 165 -10.06 13.08 6.36
N CYS A 166 -10.11 11.89 6.97
CA CYS A 166 -10.58 11.72 8.34
C CYS A 166 -10.01 10.43 8.94
N SER A 167 -9.88 10.42 10.25
CA SER A 167 -9.53 9.25 11.05
C SER A 167 -10.75 8.85 11.86
N LYS A 168 -11.27 7.64 11.63
CA LYS A 168 -12.29 7.00 12.47
C LYS A 168 -11.59 5.95 13.34
N ILE A 169 -12.23 5.55 14.44
CA ILE A 169 -11.71 4.47 15.26
C ILE A 169 -11.56 3.21 14.38
N GLY A 170 -10.32 2.76 14.21
CA GLY A 170 -9.95 1.58 13.43
C GLY A 170 -9.92 1.73 11.91
N SER A 171 -10.06 2.94 11.37
CA SER A 171 -9.85 3.19 9.94
C SER A 171 -9.47 4.64 9.59
N ILE A 172 -8.67 4.79 8.54
CA ILE A 172 -8.29 6.09 7.98
C ILE A 172 -8.88 6.19 6.57
N ALA A 173 -9.49 7.33 6.24
CA ALA A 173 -9.90 7.65 4.89
C ALA A 173 -8.88 8.59 4.24
N ILE A 174 -8.40 8.26 3.05
CA ILE A 174 -7.46 9.10 2.29
C ILE A 174 -8.03 9.51 0.93
N THR A 175 -7.50 10.62 0.37
CA THR A 175 -7.87 11.11 -0.97
C THR A 175 -6.95 10.60 -2.08
N ALA A 176 -5.89 9.85 -1.75
CA ALA A 176 -4.99 9.31 -2.76
C ALA A 176 -5.78 8.36 -3.66
N HIS A 177 -5.56 8.45 -4.96
CA HIS A 177 -6.22 7.60 -5.93
C HIS A 177 -5.67 6.17 -5.84
N THR A 178 -6.55 5.20 -5.65
CA THR A 178 -6.20 3.77 -5.71
C THR A 178 -7.11 3.07 -6.70
N GLY A 179 -6.53 2.23 -7.56
CA GLY A 179 -7.28 1.37 -8.47
C GLY A 179 -7.45 -0.05 -7.91
N ASN A 180 -8.03 -0.93 -8.73
CA ASN A 180 -7.98 -2.37 -8.49
C ASN A 180 -6.52 -2.82 -8.30
N GLY A 181 -6.29 -3.82 -7.46
CA GLY A 181 -4.95 -4.37 -7.19
C GLY A 181 -4.14 -3.64 -6.11
N TYR A 182 -4.51 -2.41 -5.72
CA TYR A 182 -3.83 -1.70 -4.63
C TYR A 182 -4.10 -2.27 -3.24
N SER A 183 -5.17 -3.06 -3.07
CA SER A 183 -5.51 -3.72 -1.81
C SER A 183 -4.31 -4.45 -1.23
N GLY A 184 -4.00 -4.16 0.03
CA GLY A 184 -2.84 -4.66 0.79
C GLY A 184 -1.57 -3.83 0.62
N GLY A 185 -1.56 -2.84 -0.26
CA GLY A 185 -0.43 -1.92 -0.44
C GLY A 185 -0.27 -0.96 0.74
N PRO A 186 0.95 -0.45 0.98
CA PRO A 186 1.23 0.46 2.08
C PRO A 186 0.73 1.87 1.75
N VAL A 187 0.32 2.58 2.81
CA VAL A 187 0.15 4.03 2.82
C VAL A 187 1.22 4.60 3.73
N VAL A 188 1.99 5.57 3.23
CA VAL A 188 3.11 6.19 3.97
C VAL A 188 2.95 7.70 4.06
N ASN A 189 3.57 8.32 5.07
CA ASN A 189 3.65 9.78 5.18
C ASN A 189 4.83 10.36 4.36
N ILE A 190 5.04 11.68 4.44
CA ILE A 190 6.16 12.40 3.79
C ILE A 190 7.56 11.94 4.21
N ARG A 191 7.68 11.16 5.29
CA ARG A 191 8.97 10.59 5.74
C ARG A 191 9.16 9.15 5.27
N GLY A 192 8.24 8.59 4.49
CA GLY A 192 8.25 7.17 4.12
C GLY A 192 7.93 6.24 5.29
N GLN A 193 7.29 6.72 6.36
CA GLN A 193 6.86 5.87 7.46
C GLN A 193 5.45 5.35 7.20
N LEU A 194 5.19 4.09 7.52
CA LEU A 194 3.89 3.43 7.32
C LEU A 194 2.84 4.06 8.23
N VAL A 195 1.78 4.61 7.64
CA VAL A 195 0.60 5.09 8.35
C VAL A 195 -0.55 4.08 8.28
N GLY A 196 -0.54 3.18 7.30
CA GLY A 196 -1.53 2.12 7.22
C GLY A 196 -1.47 1.25 5.97
N VAL A 197 -2.46 0.39 5.80
CA VAL A 197 -2.57 -0.59 4.70
C VAL A 197 -3.92 -0.43 4.00
N ILE A 198 -3.89 -0.37 2.67
CA ILE A 198 -5.06 -0.19 1.83
C ILE A 198 -5.99 -1.41 1.94
N ARG A 199 -7.25 -1.23 2.34
CA ARG A 199 -8.28 -2.28 2.30
C ARG A 199 -9.02 -2.32 0.95
N GLY A 200 -9.11 -1.18 0.29
CA GLY A 200 -9.91 -0.99 -0.93
C GLY A 200 -10.85 0.21 -0.80
N SER A 201 -11.61 0.48 -1.86
CA SER A 201 -12.61 1.55 -1.87
C SER A 201 -13.99 1.01 -1.50
N LEU A 202 -14.71 1.73 -0.64
CA LEU A 202 -16.09 1.41 -0.27
C LEU A 202 -17.03 2.30 -1.10
N GLY A 203 -17.62 1.73 -2.17
CA GLY A 203 -18.78 2.30 -2.85
C GLY A 203 -18.48 3.28 -4.01
N ALA A 204 -19.28 3.16 -5.07
CA ALA A 204 -19.08 3.76 -6.39
C ALA A 204 -19.31 5.29 -6.50
N MET A 205 -19.44 6.03 -5.39
CA MET A 205 -19.79 7.47 -5.46
C MET A 205 -18.84 8.44 -4.78
N VAL A 206 -17.95 7.99 -3.90
CA VAL A 206 -16.90 8.85 -3.32
C VAL A 206 -15.60 8.07 -3.33
N LEU A 207 -14.59 8.58 -4.04
CA LEU A 207 -13.23 8.03 -4.14
C LEU A 207 -12.45 8.16 -2.82
N GLN A 208 -13.03 7.72 -1.71
CA GLN A 208 -12.33 7.59 -0.44
C GLN A 208 -11.83 6.16 -0.29
N VAL A 209 -10.54 6.05 0.00
CA VAL A 209 -9.86 4.78 0.20
C VAL A 209 -9.81 4.49 1.68
N ASP A 210 -10.28 3.31 2.07
CA ASP A 210 -10.26 2.85 3.47
C ASP A 210 -8.91 2.18 3.77
N VAL A 211 -8.31 2.58 4.89
CA VAL A 211 -6.94 2.21 5.26
C VAL A 211 -6.93 1.68 6.70
N THR A 212 -6.41 0.47 6.90
CA THR A 212 -6.11 -0.05 8.25
C THR A 212 -4.94 0.75 8.85
N PRO A 213 -5.09 1.39 10.03
CA PRO A 213 -4.00 2.12 10.67
C PRO A 213 -2.78 1.25 10.99
N ALA A 214 -1.58 1.82 10.90
CA ALA A 214 -0.33 1.11 11.22
C ALA A 214 -0.28 0.56 12.65
N GLU A 215 -0.91 1.24 13.61
CA GLU A 215 -1.08 0.76 14.99
C GLU A 215 -1.80 -0.61 15.05
N HIS A 216 -2.83 -0.82 14.24
CA HIS A 216 -3.54 -2.09 14.19
C HIS A 216 -2.69 -3.19 13.55
N VAL A 217 -1.91 -2.84 12.52
CA VAL A 217 -0.93 -3.76 11.91
C VAL A 217 0.12 -4.16 12.95
N HIS A 218 0.68 -3.20 13.68
CA HIS A 218 1.67 -3.46 14.74
C HIS A 218 1.12 -4.42 15.81
N VAL A 219 -0.09 -4.17 16.33
CA VAL A 219 -0.72 -5.04 17.32
C VAL A 219 -0.92 -6.46 16.77
N LEU A 220 -1.41 -6.60 15.53
CA LEU A 220 -1.60 -7.90 14.91
C LEU A 220 -0.29 -8.67 14.73
N LEU A 221 0.79 -7.99 14.33
CA LEU A 221 2.12 -8.58 14.21
C LEU A 221 2.60 -9.12 15.56
N LEU A 222 2.48 -8.33 16.63
CA LEU A 222 2.85 -8.77 17.98
C LEU A 222 2.01 -9.95 18.47
N GLN A 223 0.70 -9.92 18.27
CA GLN A 223 -0.21 -11.03 18.60
C GLN A 223 0.15 -12.31 17.84
N SER A 224 0.62 -12.17 16.61
CA SER A 224 1.10 -13.26 15.75
C SER A 224 2.53 -13.70 16.09
N ARG A 225 3.12 -13.19 17.19
CA ARG A 225 4.49 -13.44 17.63
C ARG A 225 5.55 -13.09 16.58
N GLN A 226 5.29 -12.06 15.78
CA GLN A 226 6.22 -11.51 14.80
C GLN A 226 6.82 -10.20 15.31
N PRO A 227 7.96 -9.75 14.75
CA PRO A 227 8.47 -8.41 15.03
C PRO A 227 7.40 -7.37 14.73
N GLY A 228 7.15 -6.45 15.65
CA GLY A 228 6.26 -5.31 15.41
C GLY A 228 6.88 -4.32 14.42
N LEU A 229 6.08 -3.33 14.03
CA LEU A 229 6.63 -2.11 13.40
C LEU A 229 7.50 -1.37 14.41
N GLY A 230 8.69 -0.93 13.98
CA GLY A 230 9.57 -0.07 14.77
C GLY A 230 9.02 1.35 14.91
#